data_AF-A0A6J3I0D1-F1
#
_entry.id   AF-A0A6J3I0D1-F1
#
_cell.length_a   1.000
_cell.length_b   1.000
_cell.length_c   1.000
_cell.angle_alpha   90.00
_cell.angle_beta   90.00
_cell.angle_gamma   90.00
#
_symmetry.space_group_name_H-M   'P 1'
#
loop_
_entity.id
_entity.type
_entity.pdbx_description
1 polymer ?
#
loop_
_entity_poly.entity_id
_entity_poly.type
_entity_poly.pdbx_seq_one_letter_code
_entity_poly.pdbx_strand_id
1 'polypeptide(L)'
;MASSSPDAPCSCDCFVSVPPASAIPAVIFAKNSDRPRDEVQEVVFVPAGTHAPGSRLQCTYIEVEQVSKTHAVILSRPSWLWGAEMGANEHGVCIGNEAVWTKEPLREGEALLGMDLLRLALERSTSAQEALHVITGLLERYGQGGSCLEDPAPFCYHNTFLLADRTEAWVLETTGRLWAAQRIQEGARNISNQLSIGTDISAQHPELQTHAQAQGWWDGQGTFDFAQVFSLTQQPVRMEAAKARFLAGRELLRQQQGGITAEVMMGILRDKESGICMDSGGFRTTASMVSVLPQDPTQPCMHFLTATPDPSRSVFKPFIFGAGVAQAPQVLSPTFGAQDPVRTLPRFQTQVDRRHILYRGHQAALGLMESDQVSPREWGYPDGMIDSGKMREPGRGGYSRAGERSSSLEIWQLLRGILGRSLFSPACVRWYSVPPSPGGKFVLHRLISTFPWGRIGGSSSGKNSWIWSRKASRPYGGCWPASGPHPSRNWAASSRPS
;
A
#
# COMPACT_ATOMS: atom_id res chain seq x y z
N MET A 1 -1.84 -12.91 28.62
CA MET A 1 -2.03 -11.52 28.17
C MET A 1 -0.91 -10.70 28.75
N ALA A 2 0.01 -10.22 27.93
CA ALA A 2 0.99 -9.22 28.38
C ALA A 2 0.31 -7.86 28.32
N SER A 3 0.21 -7.16 29.46
CA SER A 3 -0.22 -5.77 29.46
C SER A 3 0.79 -4.95 28.67
N SER A 4 0.37 -4.34 27.57
CA SER A 4 1.18 -3.33 26.88
C SER A 4 1.50 -2.21 27.86
N SER A 5 2.78 -1.99 28.16
CA SER A 5 3.18 -0.83 28.97
C SER A 5 2.78 0.45 28.23
N PRO A 6 2.18 1.47 28.90
CA PRO A 6 1.85 2.74 28.27
C PRO A 6 3.07 3.50 27.69
N ASP A 7 4.28 3.07 28.06
CA ASP A 7 5.57 3.64 27.64
C ASP A 7 6.19 2.97 26.40
N ALA A 8 5.51 1.98 25.79
CA ALA A 8 5.99 1.35 24.56
C ALA A 8 5.99 2.31 23.36
N PRO A 9 6.97 2.25 22.44
CA PRO A 9 6.93 3.00 21.20
C PRO A 9 5.84 2.47 20.25
N CYS A 10 4.73 3.20 20.13
CA CYS A 10 3.73 3.02 19.07
C CYS A 10 4.10 4.00 17.94
N SER A 11 4.69 3.52 16.85
CA SER A 11 5.53 4.42 16.05
C SER A 11 5.84 3.98 14.62
N CYS A 12 5.38 4.76 13.64
CA CYS A 12 5.45 4.58 12.18
C CYS A 12 6.41 5.57 11.52
N ASP A 13 6.84 5.32 10.27
CA ASP A 13 7.60 6.28 9.45
C ASP A 13 7.13 6.32 7.98
N CYS A 14 7.06 7.53 7.42
CA CYS A 14 6.82 7.80 6.00
C CYS A 14 7.98 8.60 5.38
N PHE A 15 8.29 8.33 4.11
CA PHE A 15 9.38 8.93 3.35
C PHE A 15 8.91 9.30 1.95
N VAL A 16 9.44 10.39 1.40
CA VAL A 16 9.30 10.76 -0.01
C VAL A 16 10.63 11.26 -0.57
N SER A 17 10.87 10.94 -1.83
CA SER A 17 11.91 11.52 -2.67
C SER A 17 11.24 12.14 -3.89
N VAL A 18 11.46 13.44 -4.11
CA VAL A 18 11.02 14.20 -5.27
C VAL A 18 12.25 14.54 -6.12
N PRO A 19 12.21 14.39 -7.46
CA PRO A 19 13.34 14.74 -8.31
C PRO A 19 13.87 16.17 -8.01
N PRO A 20 15.19 16.39 -7.93
CA PRO A 20 16.27 15.50 -8.39
C PRO A 20 16.84 14.56 -7.29
N ALA A 21 16.14 14.32 -6.17
CA ALA A 21 16.63 13.38 -5.15
C ALA A 21 16.52 11.90 -5.57
N SER A 22 15.55 11.58 -6.44
CA SER A 22 15.37 10.26 -7.05
C SER A 22 16.39 10.01 -8.16
N ALA A 23 16.86 8.76 -8.29
CA ALA A 23 17.77 8.34 -9.38
C ALA A 23 17.12 8.34 -10.78
N ILE A 24 15.81 8.53 -10.84
CA ILE A 24 14.96 8.54 -12.05
C ILE A 24 13.98 9.73 -11.95
N PRO A 25 13.41 10.22 -13.06
CA PRO A 25 12.39 11.28 -13.06
C PRO A 25 11.03 10.75 -12.56
N ALA A 26 10.98 10.40 -11.27
CA ALA A 26 9.80 9.89 -10.58
C ALA A 26 9.82 10.34 -9.12
N VAL A 27 8.65 10.62 -8.55
CA VAL A 27 8.49 10.70 -7.10
C VAL A 27 8.47 9.28 -6.54
N ILE A 28 9.19 9.05 -5.44
CA ILE A 28 9.22 7.76 -4.75
C ILE A 28 8.70 7.96 -3.32
N PHE A 29 7.57 7.34 -3.01
CA PHE A 29 6.91 7.38 -1.70
C PHE A 29 7.13 6.06 -0.96
N ALA A 30 7.25 6.08 0.37
CA ALA A 30 7.39 4.89 1.19
C ALA A 30 6.74 5.07 2.58
N LYS A 31 6.12 4.01 3.13
CA LYS A 31 5.61 3.97 4.52
C LYS A 31 5.83 2.60 5.17
N ASN A 32 6.16 2.60 6.47
CA ASN A 32 5.89 1.51 7.42
C ASN A 32 4.67 1.82 8.27
N SER A 33 3.78 0.83 8.46
CA SER A 33 2.65 0.93 9.40
C SER A 33 2.90 0.04 10.61
N ASP A 34 3.14 0.69 11.74
CA ASP A 34 3.56 0.08 12.99
C ASP A 34 2.39 0.06 13.98
N ARG A 35 1.92 -1.15 14.24
CA ARG A 35 0.63 -1.43 14.90
C ARG A 35 0.86 -2.50 15.98
N PRO A 36 -0.13 -2.82 16.83
CA PRO A 36 0.00 -3.94 17.76
C PRO A 36 0.41 -5.21 17.01
N ARG A 37 1.31 -5.99 17.59
CA ARG A 37 2.03 -7.10 16.93
C ARG A 37 1.15 -8.09 16.16
N ASP A 38 -0.02 -8.39 16.70
CA ASP A 38 -0.97 -9.37 16.18
C ASP A 38 -2.10 -8.72 15.34
N GLU A 39 -2.08 -7.39 15.17
CA GLU A 39 -3.04 -6.69 14.32
C GLU A 39 -2.75 -6.99 12.84
N VAL A 40 -3.75 -7.48 12.12
CA VAL A 40 -3.62 -7.94 10.74
C VAL A 40 -3.92 -6.80 9.78
N GLN A 41 -2.94 -6.45 8.94
CA GLN A 41 -3.11 -5.59 7.77
C GLN A 41 -3.57 -6.42 6.57
N GLU A 42 -4.63 -5.98 5.89
CA GLU A 42 -5.04 -6.51 4.60
C GLU A 42 -4.70 -5.53 3.46
N VAL A 43 -4.58 -6.05 2.24
CA VAL A 43 -4.37 -5.24 1.03
C VAL A 43 -5.61 -5.29 0.15
N VAL A 44 -6.26 -4.14 -0.02
CA VAL A 44 -7.59 -4.02 -0.61
C VAL A 44 -7.56 -3.09 -1.83
N PHE A 45 -7.88 -3.64 -2.98
CA PHE A 45 -8.24 -2.92 -4.19
C PHE A 45 -9.73 -2.59 -4.19
N VAL A 46 -10.07 -1.31 -4.33
CA VAL A 46 -11.44 -0.84 -4.50
C VAL A 46 -11.53 -0.17 -5.88
N PRO A 47 -12.42 -0.60 -6.79
CA PRO A 47 -12.54 0.01 -8.11
C PRO A 47 -13.18 1.39 -8.04
N ALA A 48 -12.97 2.19 -9.08
CA ALA A 48 -13.67 3.46 -9.28
C ALA A 48 -15.19 3.24 -9.31
N GLY A 49 -15.95 4.17 -8.75
CA GLY A 49 -17.39 4.01 -8.51
C GLY A 49 -18.20 5.28 -8.80
N THR A 50 -19.50 5.09 -9.00
CA THR A 50 -20.49 6.16 -9.11
C THR A 50 -21.58 5.96 -8.06
N HIS A 51 -21.90 7.01 -7.31
CA HIS A 51 -22.82 6.92 -6.16
C HIS A 51 -24.04 7.82 -6.35
N ALA A 52 -25.16 7.42 -5.75
CA ALA A 52 -26.41 8.18 -5.87
C ALA A 52 -26.32 9.56 -5.16
N PRO A 53 -26.87 10.64 -5.72
CA PRO A 53 -26.90 11.94 -5.07
C PRO A 53 -27.54 11.87 -3.67
N GLY A 54 -26.89 12.50 -2.68
CA GLY A 54 -27.36 12.50 -1.29
C GLY A 54 -27.12 11.20 -0.50
N SER A 55 -26.45 10.20 -1.09
CA SER A 55 -26.07 8.99 -0.37
C SER A 55 -25.06 9.26 0.76
N ARG A 56 -25.10 8.39 1.77
CA ARG A 56 -24.19 8.39 2.93
C ARG A 56 -23.18 7.25 2.79
N LEU A 57 -22.02 7.42 3.42
CA LEU A 57 -20.96 6.43 3.50
C LEU A 57 -20.59 6.22 4.97
N GLN A 58 -20.76 4.99 5.46
CA GLN A 58 -20.30 4.57 6.78
C GLN A 58 -18.78 4.34 6.77
N CYS A 59 -18.04 5.23 7.43
CA CYS A 59 -16.61 5.08 7.70
C CYS A 59 -16.39 4.13 8.90
N THR A 60 -15.26 4.24 9.60
CA THR A 60 -14.95 3.35 10.73
C THR A 60 -16.00 3.52 11.83
N TYR A 61 -16.23 4.76 12.28
CA TYR A 61 -17.20 5.04 13.34
C TYR A 61 -18.44 5.81 12.86
N ILE A 62 -18.28 6.90 12.11
CA ILE A 62 -19.38 7.79 11.70
C ILE A 62 -19.77 7.63 10.23
N GLU A 63 -20.94 8.15 9.85
CA GLU A 63 -21.33 8.34 8.46
C GLU A 63 -20.98 9.73 7.94
N VAL A 64 -20.52 9.82 6.69
CA VAL A 64 -20.27 11.09 5.97
C VAL A 64 -21.12 11.19 4.70
N GLU A 65 -21.23 12.37 4.10
CA GLU A 65 -21.79 12.43 2.72
C GLU A 65 -20.85 11.73 1.73
N GLN A 66 -21.45 10.98 0.81
CA GLN A 66 -20.74 10.37 -0.30
C GLN A 66 -20.67 11.32 -1.50
N VAL A 67 -19.56 11.27 -2.24
CA VAL A 67 -19.37 12.01 -3.49
C VAL A 67 -19.96 11.24 -4.68
N SER A 68 -20.33 11.93 -5.75
CA SER A 68 -20.96 11.30 -6.93
C SER A 68 -20.05 10.33 -7.68
N LYS A 69 -18.72 10.48 -7.57
CA LYS A 69 -17.71 9.59 -8.16
C LYS A 69 -16.56 9.37 -7.18
N THR A 70 -16.05 8.14 -7.13
CA THR A 70 -14.82 7.80 -6.40
C THR A 70 -13.79 7.18 -7.35
N HIS A 71 -12.52 7.44 -7.10
CA HIS A 71 -11.40 6.86 -7.85
C HIS A 71 -11.08 5.43 -7.39
N ALA A 72 -10.46 4.66 -8.27
CA ALA A 72 -9.93 3.35 -7.90
C ALA A 72 -8.71 3.50 -6.98
N VAL A 73 -8.65 2.70 -5.92
CA VAL A 73 -7.60 2.76 -4.88
C VAL A 73 -7.03 1.39 -4.55
N ILE A 74 -5.76 1.34 -4.16
CA ILE A 74 -5.10 0.21 -3.52
C ILE A 74 -4.68 0.63 -2.11
N LEU A 75 -5.13 -0.10 -1.11
CA LEU A 75 -5.03 0.27 0.31
C LEU A 75 -4.28 -0.81 1.09
N SER A 76 -3.43 -0.41 2.03
CA SER A 76 -3.04 -1.24 3.18
C SER A 76 -3.78 -0.73 4.41
N ARG A 77 -4.58 -1.58 5.03
CA ARG A 77 -5.42 -1.19 6.18
C ARG A 77 -5.45 -2.28 7.26
N PRO A 78 -5.50 -1.90 8.55
CA PRO A 78 -5.92 -2.81 9.60
C PRO A 78 -7.30 -3.38 9.27
N SER A 79 -7.41 -4.70 9.35
CA SER A 79 -8.57 -5.50 8.94
C SER A 79 -9.86 -5.27 9.76
N TRP A 80 -9.83 -4.36 10.74
CA TRP A 80 -10.98 -3.96 11.55
C TRP A 80 -11.54 -2.57 11.18
N LEU A 81 -10.71 -1.61 10.73
CA LEU A 81 -11.10 -0.22 10.47
C LEU A 81 -11.39 0.03 8.99
N TRP A 82 -12.38 0.85 8.64
CA TRP A 82 -12.81 1.08 7.24
C TRP A 82 -11.78 1.85 6.41
N GLY A 83 -11.07 2.81 7.03
CA GLY A 83 -10.02 3.60 6.42
C GLY A 83 -8.77 2.81 6.00
N ALA A 84 -7.64 3.49 5.83
CA ALA A 84 -6.36 2.86 5.54
C ALA A 84 -5.19 3.60 6.19
N GLU A 85 -4.12 2.85 6.49
CA GLU A 85 -2.86 3.38 7.03
C GLU A 85 -1.96 3.96 5.92
N MET A 86 -2.13 3.46 4.71
CA MET A 86 -1.50 3.93 3.48
C MET A 86 -2.26 3.42 2.26
N GLY A 87 -2.09 4.11 1.14
CA GLY A 87 -2.56 3.63 -0.13
C GLY A 87 -2.16 4.52 -1.29
N ALA A 88 -2.62 4.13 -2.48
CA ALA A 88 -2.50 4.92 -3.69
C ALA A 88 -3.78 4.84 -4.52
N ASN A 89 -3.96 5.78 -5.45
CA ASN A 89 -5.07 5.79 -6.39
C ASN A 89 -4.62 5.74 -7.86
N GLU A 90 -5.58 5.53 -8.76
CA GLU A 90 -5.35 5.39 -10.21
C GLU A 90 -4.72 6.62 -10.89
N HIS A 91 -4.79 7.80 -10.27
CA HIS A 91 -4.16 9.04 -10.77
C HIS A 91 -2.70 9.18 -10.34
N GLY A 92 -2.22 8.29 -9.46
CA GLY A 92 -0.87 8.33 -8.91
C GLY A 92 -0.72 9.16 -7.65
N VAL A 93 -1.82 9.49 -6.94
CA VAL A 93 -1.74 10.03 -5.58
C VAL A 93 -1.41 8.89 -4.62
N CYS A 94 -0.44 9.10 -3.73
CA CYS A 94 -0.11 8.24 -2.59
C CYS A 94 -0.28 9.02 -1.28
N ILE A 95 -0.77 8.36 -0.23
CA ILE A 95 -0.88 8.96 1.11
C ILE A 95 -0.50 7.94 2.18
N GLY A 96 0.19 8.40 3.22
CA GLY A 96 0.38 7.72 4.50
C GLY A 96 0.09 8.67 5.67
N ASN A 97 -0.35 8.16 6.83
CA ASN A 97 -0.63 8.97 8.03
C ASN A 97 0.05 8.42 9.29
N GLU A 98 0.58 9.29 10.15
CA GLU A 98 1.16 8.89 11.44
C GLU A 98 0.45 9.56 12.62
N ALA A 99 0.44 8.87 13.77
CA ALA A 99 -0.06 9.41 15.04
C ALA A 99 0.85 10.53 15.58
N VAL A 100 0.27 11.65 16.00
CA VAL A 100 0.94 12.75 16.71
C VAL A 100 0.11 13.21 17.92
N TRP A 101 0.79 13.78 18.92
CA TRP A 101 0.17 14.38 20.09
C TRP A 101 0.61 15.84 20.22
N THR A 102 -0.36 16.70 20.52
CA THR A 102 -0.27 18.16 20.44
C THR A 102 -0.77 18.80 21.73
N LYS A 103 -0.48 20.08 21.96
CA LYS A 103 -1.09 20.86 23.06
C LYS A 103 -2.62 20.93 22.97
N GLU A 104 -3.18 20.92 21.75
CA GLU A 104 -4.63 20.89 21.55
C GLU A 104 -5.22 19.59 22.12
N PRO A 105 -6.29 19.67 22.95
CA PRO A 105 -6.96 18.49 23.47
C PRO A 105 -7.50 17.57 22.36
N LEU A 106 -7.48 16.26 22.64
CA LEU A 106 -8.13 15.27 21.79
C LEU A 106 -9.65 15.40 21.93
N ARG A 107 -10.37 15.29 20.81
CA ARG A 107 -11.83 15.32 20.80
C ARG A 107 -12.41 14.12 21.57
N GLU A 108 -13.39 14.37 22.43
CA GLU A 108 -14.17 13.31 23.06
C GLU A 108 -15.09 12.60 22.06
N GLY A 109 -15.17 11.28 22.17
CA GLY A 109 -16.03 10.44 21.34
C GLY A 109 -15.60 10.33 19.88
N GLU A 110 -16.45 9.69 19.10
CA GLU A 110 -16.12 9.21 17.76
C GLU A 110 -16.29 10.29 16.67
N ALA A 111 -15.34 10.33 15.74
CA ALA A 111 -15.36 11.14 14.52
C ALA A 111 -14.73 10.33 13.37
N LEU A 112 -14.21 11.01 12.35
CA LEU A 112 -13.30 10.38 11.39
C LEU A 112 -11.97 10.05 12.06
N LEU A 113 -11.42 8.88 11.78
CA LEU A 113 -10.02 8.59 12.06
C LEU A 113 -9.12 9.22 10.99
N GLY A 114 -7.84 9.42 11.29
CA GLY A 114 -6.85 9.81 10.27
C GLY A 114 -6.81 8.84 9.09
N MET A 115 -6.94 7.55 9.39
CA MET A 115 -7.03 6.49 8.40
C MET A 115 -8.30 6.61 7.52
N ASP A 116 -9.40 7.11 8.07
CA ASP A 116 -10.62 7.39 7.29
C ASP A 116 -10.41 8.62 6.39
N LEU A 117 -9.83 9.71 6.92
CA LEU A 117 -9.46 10.91 6.16
C LEU A 117 -8.54 10.59 4.98
N LEU A 118 -7.50 9.78 5.22
CA LEU A 118 -6.57 9.28 4.20
C LEU A 118 -7.30 8.56 3.08
N ARG A 119 -8.15 7.58 3.42
CA ARG A 119 -8.89 6.80 2.42
C ARG A 119 -9.86 7.67 1.63
N LEU A 120 -10.61 8.55 2.31
CA LEU A 120 -11.52 9.49 1.67
C LEU A 120 -10.77 10.42 0.71
N ALA A 121 -9.56 10.88 1.05
CA ALA A 121 -8.75 11.68 0.15
C ALA A 121 -8.29 10.90 -1.09
N LEU A 122 -7.78 9.68 -0.94
CA LEU A 122 -7.40 8.81 -2.08
C LEU A 122 -8.59 8.54 -3.02
N GLU A 123 -9.78 8.28 -2.48
CA GLU A 123 -10.99 8.06 -3.29
C GLU A 123 -11.53 9.33 -3.98
N ARG A 124 -11.07 10.53 -3.60
CA ARG A 124 -11.70 11.83 -3.97
C ARG A 124 -10.74 12.86 -4.58
N SER A 125 -9.50 12.49 -4.91
CA SER A 125 -8.49 13.42 -5.43
C SER A 125 -7.68 12.87 -6.60
N THR A 126 -7.15 13.78 -7.42
CA THR A 126 -6.31 13.52 -8.59
C THR A 126 -4.87 14.05 -8.45
N SER A 127 -4.60 14.81 -7.39
CA SER A 127 -3.28 15.35 -7.02
C SER A 127 -3.08 15.38 -5.50
N ALA A 128 -1.83 15.50 -5.04
CA ALA A 128 -1.51 15.63 -3.61
C ALA A 128 -2.09 16.91 -3.00
N GLN A 129 -2.16 18.00 -3.77
CA GLN A 129 -2.78 19.25 -3.35
C GLN A 129 -4.30 19.13 -3.20
N GLU A 130 -4.98 18.46 -4.13
CA GLU A 130 -6.42 18.18 -3.99
C GLU A 130 -6.70 17.24 -2.81
N ALA A 131 -5.84 16.24 -2.58
CA ALA A 131 -5.92 15.36 -1.43
C ALA A 131 -5.80 16.12 -0.10
N LEU A 132 -4.89 17.09 -0.01
CA LEU A 132 -4.76 17.99 1.13
C LEU A 132 -6.08 18.75 1.38
N HIS A 133 -6.65 19.37 0.35
CA HIS A 133 -7.93 20.10 0.48
C HIS A 133 -9.10 19.18 0.90
N VAL A 134 -9.12 17.93 0.43
CA VAL A 134 -10.12 16.95 0.86
C VAL A 134 -9.95 16.61 2.35
N ILE A 135 -8.73 16.35 2.83
CA ILE A 135 -8.48 16.08 4.25
C ILE A 135 -8.88 17.28 5.11
N THR A 136 -8.46 18.50 4.75
CA THR A 136 -8.72 19.69 5.57
C THR A 136 -10.20 20.07 5.60
N GLY A 137 -10.92 19.97 4.48
CA GLY A 137 -12.38 20.20 4.45
C GLY A 137 -13.19 19.12 5.19
N LEU A 138 -12.74 17.86 5.16
CA LEU A 138 -13.33 16.80 5.99
C LEU A 138 -13.06 17.02 7.48
N LEU A 139 -11.84 17.46 7.83
CA LEU A 139 -11.45 17.79 9.21
C LEU A 139 -12.26 19.00 9.74
N GLU A 140 -12.43 20.03 8.93
CA GLU A 140 -13.26 21.21 9.26
C GLU A 140 -14.71 20.81 9.53
N ARG A 141 -15.29 19.92 8.71
CA ARG A 141 -16.69 19.49 8.84
C ARG A 141 -16.90 18.48 9.97
N TYR A 142 -16.13 17.39 9.98
CA TYR A 142 -16.36 16.23 10.85
C TYR A 142 -15.45 16.18 12.09
N GLY A 143 -14.33 16.88 12.08
CA GLY A 143 -13.26 16.71 13.06
C GLY A 143 -12.56 15.35 12.94
N GLN A 144 -11.65 15.09 13.88
CA GLN A 144 -10.97 13.82 14.04
C GLN A 144 -11.12 13.30 15.49
N GLY A 145 -11.14 11.98 15.69
CA GLY A 145 -11.31 11.37 17.02
C GLY A 145 -11.95 9.98 17.01
N GLY A 146 -11.87 9.29 18.15
CA GLY A 146 -12.21 7.88 18.32
C GLY A 146 -10.96 7.02 18.55
N SER A 147 -11.14 5.80 19.08
CA SER A 147 -10.00 4.90 19.34
C SER A 147 -9.36 4.43 18.03
N CYS A 148 -8.03 4.46 17.96
CA CYS A 148 -7.26 4.03 16.80
C CYS A 148 -6.76 2.59 16.91
N LEU A 149 -7.20 1.81 17.91
CA LEU A 149 -6.84 0.40 18.14
C LEU A 149 -8.10 -0.46 18.35
N GLU A 150 -8.03 -1.75 18.00
CA GLU A 150 -9.05 -2.77 18.29
C GLU A 150 -8.96 -3.25 19.77
N ASP A 151 -9.09 -2.31 20.71
CA ASP A 151 -8.96 -2.55 22.16
C ASP A 151 -10.04 -1.77 22.95
N PRO A 152 -10.59 -2.31 24.06
CA PRO A 152 -11.48 -1.59 24.96
C PRO A 152 -10.89 -0.28 25.53
N ALA A 153 -9.57 -0.21 25.73
CA ALA A 153 -8.89 0.98 26.19
C ALA A 153 -8.72 1.99 25.03
N PRO A 154 -9.23 3.23 25.14
CA PRO A 154 -9.18 4.19 24.04
C PRO A 154 -7.74 4.67 23.79
N PHE A 155 -7.29 4.53 22.55
CA PHE A 155 -6.00 5.06 22.09
C PHE A 155 -6.22 6.11 21.00
N CYS A 156 -6.27 7.38 21.39
CA CYS A 156 -6.61 8.50 20.51
C CYS A 156 -5.39 9.39 20.22
N TYR A 157 -5.35 10.00 19.02
CA TYR A 157 -4.29 10.89 18.56
C TYR A 157 -4.76 11.86 17.47
N HIS A 158 -4.00 12.93 17.23
CA HIS A 158 -4.07 13.73 16.01
C HIS A 158 -3.16 13.13 14.93
N ASN A 159 -3.22 13.63 13.70
CA ASN A 159 -2.53 13.02 12.56
C ASN A 159 -1.55 13.96 11.88
N THR A 160 -0.41 13.41 11.48
CA THR A 160 0.40 13.93 10.37
C THR A 160 0.16 13.06 9.13
N PHE A 161 0.23 13.66 7.94
CA PHE A 161 0.07 12.97 6.66
C PHE A 161 1.22 13.32 5.74
N LEU A 162 1.74 12.33 5.02
CA LEU A 162 2.58 12.54 3.85
C LEU A 162 1.77 12.20 2.61
N LEU A 163 1.49 13.20 1.80
CA LEU A 163 0.78 13.09 0.52
C LEU A 163 1.79 13.27 -0.61
N ALA A 164 1.69 12.50 -1.68
CA ALA A 164 2.58 12.61 -2.84
C ALA A 164 1.83 12.33 -4.14
N ASP A 165 2.21 13.00 -5.22
CA ASP A 165 1.80 12.66 -6.58
C ASP A 165 3.04 12.53 -7.50
N ARG A 166 2.84 12.56 -8.83
CA ARG A 166 3.93 12.44 -9.81
C ARG A 166 4.89 13.63 -9.84
N THR A 167 4.53 14.76 -9.23
CA THR A 167 5.21 16.06 -9.38
C THR A 167 5.66 16.67 -8.06
N GLU A 168 4.93 16.44 -6.98
CA GLU A 168 5.17 17.07 -5.69
C GLU A 168 4.74 16.19 -4.51
N ALA A 169 5.09 16.63 -3.31
CA ALA A 169 4.59 16.05 -2.07
C ALA A 169 4.20 17.15 -1.06
N TRP A 170 3.39 16.78 -0.08
CA TRP A 170 2.94 17.65 1.01
C TRP A 170 3.07 16.90 2.33
N VAL A 171 3.63 17.58 3.33
CA VAL A 171 3.41 17.22 4.73
C VAL A 171 2.21 18.03 5.23
N LEU A 172 1.23 17.38 5.84
CA LEU A 172 0.06 18.01 6.48
C LEU A 172 0.00 17.56 7.93
N GLU A 173 0.16 18.47 8.88
CA GLU A 173 0.12 18.18 10.31
C GLU A 173 -1.09 18.84 10.96
N THR A 174 -1.81 18.08 11.79
CA THR A 174 -3.11 18.50 12.36
C THR A 174 -3.07 18.60 13.89
N THR A 175 -3.87 19.51 14.43
CA THR A 175 -4.00 19.78 15.86
C THR A 175 -5.45 20.19 16.14
N GLY A 176 -6.26 19.24 16.63
CA GLY A 176 -7.73 19.40 16.68
C GLY A 176 -8.32 19.49 15.27
N ARG A 177 -9.00 20.60 14.95
CA ARG A 177 -9.42 20.93 13.57
C ARG A 177 -8.43 21.83 12.82
N LEU A 178 -7.45 22.40 13.52
CA LEU A 178 -6.44 23.27 12.94
C LEU A 178 -5.34 22.43 12.28
N TRP A 179 -4.60 23.03 11.37
CA TRP A 179 -3.56 22.34 10.60
C TRP A 179 -2.54 23.31 10.00
N ALA A 180 -1.34 22.80 9.72
CA ALA A 180 -0.32 23.44 8.90
C ALA A 180 0.18 22.45 7.84
N ALA A 181 0.66 22.95 6.71
CA ALA A 181 1.15 22.13 5.62
C ALA A 181 2.40 22.72 4.94
N GLN A 182 3.34 21.85 4.60
CA GLN A 182 4.60 22.15 3.92
C GLN A 182 4.61 21.47 2.54
N ARG A 183 4.85 22.24 1.47
CA ARG A 183 4.99 21.75 0.10
C ARG A 183 6.44 21.34 -0.18
N ILE A 184 6.64 20.16 -0.77
CA ILE A 184 7.93 19.61 -1.15
C ILE A 184 7.94 19.44 -2.67
N GLN A 185 8.66 20.30 -3.38
CA GLN A 185 8.75 20.29 -4.85
C GLN A 185 10.05 19.68 -5.38
N GLU A 186 11.04 19.49 -4.51
CA GLU A 186 12.31 18.83 -4.80
C GLU A 186 12.92 18.28 -3.50
N GLY A 187 13.92 17.41 -3.61
CA GLY A 187 14.63 16.88 -2.44
C GLY A 187 13.96 15.65 -1.83
N ALA A 188 14.35 15.32 -0.59
CA ALA A 188 13.80 14.18 0.14
C ALA A 188 13.29 14.65 1.52
N ARG A 189 12.17 14.09 1.96
CA ARG A 189 11.50 14.42 3.23
C ARG A 189 10.98 13.14 3.86
N ASN A 190 11.16 13.00 5.17
CA ASN A 190 10.49 11.99 5.98
C ASN A 190 9.63 12.65 7.06
N ILE A 191 8.68 11.88 7.59
CA ILE A 191 7.91 12.21 8.80
C ILE A 191 7.88 10.99 9.72
N SER A 192 7.58 11.24 10.99
CA SER A 192 7.48 10.24 12.05
C SER A 192 6.44 10.73 13.07
N ASN A 193 6.32 10.11 14.24
CA ASN A 193 5.28 10.41 15.25
C ASN A 193 5.53 11.67 16.10
N GLN A 194 5.92 12.76 15.44
CA GLN A 194 6.11 14.08 16.02
C GLN A 194 5.73 15.16 15.00
N LEU A 195 5.37 16.35 15.47
CA LEU A 195 5.28 17.52 14.58
C LEU A 195 6.66 17.87 14.03
N SER A 196 6.71 18.29 12.77
CA SER A 196 7.94 18.49 12.01
C SER A 196 7.89 19.68 11.04
N ILE A 197 6.72 20.29 10.83
CA ILE A 197 6.61 21.55 10.09
C ILE A 197 7.07 22.67 11.03
N GLY A 198 8.22 23.27 10.74
CA GLY A 198 8.75 24.40 11.49
C GLY A 198 8.18 25.74 10.98
N THR A 199 9.07 26.63 10.56
CA THR A 199 8.74 27.94 9.98
C THR A 199 8.40 27.92 8.49
N ASP A 200 8.76 26.84 7.77
CA ASP A 200 8.44 26.66 6.35
C ASP A 200 7.01 26.11 6.18
N ILE A 201 6.05 27.04 6.19
CA ILE A 201 4.61 26.76 6.10
C ILE A 201 4.11 27.27 4.75
N SER A 202 3.70 26.35 3.88
CA SER A 202 3.16 26.66 2.54
C SER A 202 1.66 26.91 2.56
N ALA A 203 0.93 26.31 3.50
CA ALA A 203 -0.49 26.58 3.76
C ALA A 203 -0.82 26.29 5.24
N GLN A 204 -1.84 26.95 5.79
CA GLN A 204 -2.29 26.75 7.18
C GLN A 204 -3.78 27.05 7.32
N HIS A 205 -4.39 26.52 8.39
CA HIS A 205 -5.74 26.91 8.80
C HIS A 205 -5.78 28.43 9.11
N PRO A 206 -6.80 29.20 8.66
CA PRO A 206 -6.83 30.66 8.83
C PRO A 206 -6.69 31.13 10.29
N GLU A 207 -7.32 30.40 11.22
CA GLU A 207 -7.32 30.74 12.65
C GLU A 207 -6.10 30.20 13.43
N LEU A 208 -5.17 29.46 12.78
CA LEU A 208 -4.10 28.70 13.46
C LEU A 208 -3.27 29.56 14.42
N GLN A 209 -2.83 30.73 13.94
CA GLN A 209 -1.95 31.64 14.68
C GLN A 209 -2.72 32.42 15.75
N THR A 210 -3.94 32.87 15.44
CA THR A 210 -4.81 33.57 16.40
C THR A 210 -5.22 32.67 17.55
N HIS A 211 -5.50 31.39 17.29
CA HIS A 211 -5.74 30.39 18.34
C HIS A 211 -4.50 30.17 19.20
N ALA A 212 -3.32 30.00 18.60
CA ALA A 212 -2.08 29.86 19.36
C ALA A 212 -1.78 31.07 20.26
N GLN A 213 -2.10 32.29 19.82
CA GLN A 213 -2.03 33.50 20.64
C GLN A 213 -3.07 33.51 21.77
N ALA A 214 -4.32 33.18 21.47
CA ALA A 214 -5.40 33.13 22.47
C ALA A 214 -5.14 32.09 23.58
N GLN A 215 -4.46 30.98 23.26
CA GLN A 215 -4.03 29.97 24.23
C GLN A 215 -2.70 30.31 24.94
N GLY A 216 -2.05 31.42 24.59
CA GLY A 216 -0.74 31.80 25.13
C GLY A 216 0.41 30.87 24.73
N TRP A 217 0.26 30.10 23.64
CA TRP A 217 1.29 29.18 23.12
C TRP A 217 2.28 29.89 22.18
N TRP A 218 1.89 31.04 21.64
CA TRP A 218 2.74 31.96 20.89
C TRP A 218 2.41 33.40 21.32
N ASP A 219 3.42 34.24 21.48
CA ASP A 219 3.28 35.65 21.91
C ASP A 219 3.01 36.62 20.75
N GLY A 220 2.94 36.11 19.52
CA GLY A 220 2.80 36.92 18.30
C GLY A 220 4.09 37.58 17.84
N GLN A 221 5.23 37.29 18.47
CA GLN A 221 6.54 37.84 18.11
C GLN A 221 7.42 36.80 17.39
N GLY A 222 8.35 37.28 16.58
CA GLY A 222 9.25 36.43 15.80
C GLY A 222 8.55 35.66 14.67
N THR A 223 9.23 34.66 14.13
CA THR A 223 8.68 33.78 13.09
C THR A 223 7.87 32.67 13.73
N PHE A 224 6.66 32.42 13.21
CA PHE A 224 5.81 31.33 13.67
C PHE A 224 6.40 29.97 13.27
N ASP A 225 6.67 29.10 14.25
CA ASP A 225 7.12 27.73 14.04
C ASP A 225 6.05 26.76 14.56
N PHE A 226 5.39 26.03 13.65
CA PHE A 226 4.20 25.23 14.02
C PHE A 226 4.54 24.08 14.97
N ALA A 227 5.62 23.35 14.70
CA ALA A 227 6.07 22.23 15.52
C ALA A 227 6.47 22.71 16.93
N GLN A 228 7.19 23.82 17.06
CA GLN A 228 7.55 24.40 18.36
C GLN A 228 6.32 24.88 19.14
N VAL A 229 5.37 25.53 18.46
CA VAL A 229 4.17 26.10 19.09
C VAL A 229 3.21 25.00 19.56
N PHE A 230 2.95 23.96 18.77
CA PHE A 230 1.92 22.95 19.08
C PHE A 230 2.44 21.63 19.71
N SER A 231 3.74 21.35 19.70
CA SER A 231 4.27 20.14 20.36
C SER A 231 4.08 20.17 21.88
N LEU A 232 3.88 18.99 22.48
CA LEU A 232 3.83 18.85 23.94
C LEU A 232 5.13 19.31 24.61
N THR A 233 5.02 20.11 25.68
CA THR A 233 6.17 20.61 26.47
C THR A 233 6.92 19.48 27.18
N GLN A 234 6.20 18.45 27.63
CA GLN A 234 6.77 17.21 28.17
C GLN A 234 6.43 16.08 27.22
N GLN A 235 7.42 15.62 26.46
CA GLN A 235 7.23 14.56 25.49
C GLN A 235 7.34 13.18 26.18
N PRO A 236 6.35 12.28 26.00
CA PRO A 236 6.47 10.90 26.49
C PRO A 236 7.58 10.15 25.75
N VAL A 237 8.12 9.09 26.36
CA VAL A 237 9.27 8.31 25.83
C VAL A 237 9.08 7.88 24.37
N ARG A 238 7.85 7.53 23.96
CA ARG A 238 7.50 7.18 22.57
C ARG A 238 7.81 8.28 21.55
N MET A 239 7.74 9.56 21.92
CA MET A 239 8.05 10.69 21.03
C MET A 239 9.56 10.91 20.89
N GLU A 240 10.38 10.68 21.92
CA GLU A 240 11.85 10.71 21.77
C GLU A 240 12.34 9.55 20.88
N ALA A 241 11.70 8.37 20.94
CA ALA A 241 11.96 7.29 19.98
C ALA A 241 11.57 7.68 18.53
N ALA A 242 10.47 8.41 18.34
CA ALA A 242 10.08 8.95 17.03
C ALA A 242 11.06 10.01 16.51
N LYS A 243 11.60 10.85 17.40
CA LYS A 243 12.64 11.84 17.08
C LYS A 243 13.95 11.18 16.65
N ALA A 244 14.35 10.09 17.30
CA ALA A 244 15.52 9.31 16.90
C ALA A 244 15.34 8.68 15.50
N ARG A 245 14.20 8.01 15.24
CA ARG A 245 13.86 7.46 13.91
C ARG A 245 13.77 8.54 12.84
N PHE A 246 13.16 9.68 13.14
CA PHE A 246 13.09 10.84 12.24
C PHE A 246 14.49 11.33 11.83
N LEU A 247 15.42 11.47 12.78
CA LEU A 247 16.79 11.90 12.51
C LEU A 247 17.58 10.84 11.72
N ALA A 248 17.47 9.56 12.08
CA ALA A 248 18.11 8.46 11.37
C ALA A 248 17.59 8.32 9.93
N GLY A 249 16.27 8.34 9.75
CA GLY A 249 15.62 8.31 8.45
C GLY A 249 16.02 9.48 7.54
N ARG A 250 16.14 10.69 8.11
CA ARG A 250 16.63 11.87 7.38
C ARG A 250 18.09 11.70 6.94
N GLU A 251 18.93 11.12 7.79
CA GLU A 251 20.34 10.84 7.46
C GLU A 251 20.48 9.75 6.39
N LEU A 252 19.70 8.66 6.48
CA LEU A 252 19.63 7.61 5.46
C LEU A 252 19.21 8.16 4.09
N LEU A 253 18.19 9.03 4.04
CA LEU A 253 17.81 9.74 2.81
C LEU A 253 18.96 10.63 2.29
N ARG A 254 19.60 11.42 3.17
CA ARG A 254 20.68 12.35 2.81
C ARG A 254 21.90 11.61 2.22
N GLN A 255 22.22 10.42 2.73
CA GLN A 255 23.31 9.58 2.21
C GLN A 255 23.05 9.05 0.80
N GLN A 256 21.79 9.04 0.35
CA GLN A 256 21.36 8.50 -0.95
C GLN A 256 20.85 9.60 -1.90
N GLN A 257 21.06 10.88 -1.57
CA GLN A 257 20.57 12.02 -2.35
C GLN A 257 21.01 11.96 -3.83
N GLY A 258 20.04 11.98 -4.75
CA GLY A 258 20.26 11.82 -6.20
C GLY A 258 20.38 10.37 -6.67
N GLY A 259 20.45 9.42 -5.74
CA GLY A 259 20.54 7.98 -5.97
C GLY A 259 19.34 7.19 -5.43
N ILE A 260 18.28 7.84 -4.95
CA ILE A 260 17.15 7.15 -4.32
C ILE A 260 16.37 6.34 -5.37
N THR A 261 16.26 5.03 -5.15
CA THR A 261 15.41 4.10 -5.92
C THR A 261 14.33 3.47 -5.03
N ALA A 262 13.48 2.61 -5.60
CA ALA A 262 12.55 1.79 -4.83
C ALA A 262 13.28 0.87 -3.83
N GLU A 263 14.44 0.30 -4.22
CA GLU A 263 15.26 -0.59 -3.38
C GLU A 263 15.85 0.16 -2.21
N VAL A 264 16.30 1.41 -2.43
CA VAL A 264 16.80 2.27 -1.36
C VAL A 264 15.70 2.51 -0.33
N MET A 265 14.50 2.89 -0.78
CA MET A 265 13.35 3.05 0.12
C MET A 265 12.95 1.74 0.82
N MET A 266 12.92 0.61 0.12
CA MET A 266 12.69 -0.71 0.74
C MET A 266 13.79 -1.08 1.75
N GLY A 267 15.03 -0.64 1.53
CA GLY A 267 16.14 -0.80 2.47
C GLY A 267 15.93 0.01 3.75
N ILE A 268 15.57 1.29 3.61
CA ILE A 268 15.25 2.18 4.73
C ILE A 268 14.07 1.62 5.54
N LEU A 269 12.98 1.19 4.89
CA LEU A 269 11.83 0.56 5.55
C LEU A 269 12.18 -0.77 6.26
N ARG A 270 13.31 -1.40 5.95
CA ARG A 270 13.80 -2.64 6.56
C ARG A 270 14.79 -2.40 7.71
N ASP A 271 15.17 -1.16 7.96
CA ASP A 271 16.23 -0.83 8.90
C ASP A 271 15.77 -1.03 10.36
N LYS A 272 16.24 -2.11 11.00
CA LYS A 272 15.95 -2.41 12.40
C LYS A 272 16.85 -1.67 13.38
N GLU A 273 18.00 -1.16 12.95
CA GLU A 273 18.99 -0.51 13.82
C GLU A 273 18.54 0.88 14.26
N SER A 274 18.05 1.69 13.32
CA SER A 274 17.38 2.97 13.59
C SER A 274 16.02 2.82 14.31
N GLY A 275 15.41 1.63 14.23
CA GLY A 275 14.05 1.35 14.69
C GLY A 275 12.95 1.66 13.67
N ILE A 276 13.27 2.05 12.43
CA ILE A 276 12.27 2.29 11.36
C ILE A 276 11.45 1.02 11.06
N CYS A 277 12.10 -0.15 11.07
CA CYS A 277 11.44 -1.44 11.05
C CYS A 277 11.17 -1.93 12.49
N MET A 278 10.05 -1.51 13.08
CA MET A 278 9.71 -1.80 14.48
C MET A 278 9.50 -3.30 14.74
N ASP A 279 10.05 -3.80 15.85
CA ASP A 279 9.75 -5.11 16.41
C ASP A 279 9.87 -5.14 17.96
N SER A 280 9.45 -4.06 18.64
CA SER A 280 9.59 -3.87 20.08
C SER A 280 8.30 -3.34 20.75
N GLY A 281 8.26 -3.30 22.09
CA GLY A 281 7.15 -2.67 22.83
C GLY A 281 5.77 -3.34 22.71
N GLY A 282 5.67 -4.55 22.14
CA GLY A 282 4.37 -5.14 21.76
C GLY A 282 3.81 -4.64 20.42
N PHE A 283 4.52 -3.72 19.77
CA PHE A 283 4.28 -3.26 18.40
C PHE A 283 5.18 -4.01 17.41
N ARG A 284 4.85 -3.90 16.13
CA ARG A 284 5.64 -4.38 15.00
C ARG A 284 5.23 -3.62 13.74
N THR A 285 6.12 -3.50 12.76
CA THR A 285 5.73 -3.11 11.39
C THR A 285 4.82 -4.18 10.80
N THR A 286 3.52 -3.91 10.75
CA THR A 286 2.49 -4.88 10.32
C THR A 286 2.30 -4.90 8.81
N ALA A 287 2.62 -3.80 8.13
CA ALA A 287 2.74 -3.72 6.69
C ALA A 287 3.70 -2.61 6.25
N SER A 288 4.18 -2.70 5.01
CA SER A 288 5.03 -1.70 4.39
C SER A 288 4.61 -1.48 2.93
N MET A 289 4.79 -0.26 2.44
CA MET A 289 4.49 0.16 1.07
C MET A 289 5.61 1.03 0.49
N VAL A 290 5.95 0.81 -0.78
CA VAL A 290 6.79 1.72 -1.60
C VAL A 290 6.08 1.97 -2.91
N SER A 291 5.99 3.22 -3.37
CA SER A 291 5.39 3.58 -4.66
C SER A 291 6.36 4.38 -5.50
N VAL A 292 6.38 4.11 -6.81
CA VAL A 292 7.14 4.85 -7.81
C VAL A 292 6.15 5.52 -8.76
N LEU A 293 6.26 6.84 -8.87
CA LEU A 293 5.31 7.73 -9.55
C LEU A 293 6.06 8.51 -10.64
N PRO A 294 6.19 7.96 -11.86
CA PRO A 294 6.93 8.63 -12.94
C PRO A 294 6.34 10.01 -13.26
N GLN A 295 7.20 11.01 -13.50
CA GLN A 295 6.76 12.34 -13.96
C GLN A 295 6.08 12.25 -15.34
N ASP A 296 6.49 11.30 -16.17
CA ASP A 296 5.83 10.96 -17.43
C ASP A 296 4.48 10.26 -17.17
N PRO A 297 3.34 10.90 -17.49
CA PRO A 297 2.01 10.32 -17.24
C PRO A 297 1.70 9.12 -18.14
N THR A 298 2.45 8.89 -19.22
CA THR A 298 2.29 7.70 -20.06
C THR A 298 2.87 6.44 -19.41
N GLN A 299 3.77 6.59 -18.43
CA GLN A 299 4.31 5.50 -17.65
C GLN A 299 3.41 5.19 -16.45
N PRO A 300 3.13 3.90 -16.17
CA PRO A 300 2.28 3.52 -15.05
C PRO A 300 2.98 3.77 -13.71
N CYS A 301 2.20 4.22 -12.72
CA CYS A 301 2.63 4.16 -11.32
C CYS A 301 2.73 2.69 -10.88
N MET A 302 3.75 2.38 -10.07
CA MET A 302 3.94 1.04 -9.52
C MET A 302 3.95 1.09 -8.00
N HIS A 303 3.12 0.25 -7.37
CA HIS A 303 2.89 0.23 -5.94
C HIS A 303 3.31 -1.13 -5.39
N PHE A 304 4.26 -1.16 -4.47
CA PHE A 304 4.81 -2.36 -3.87
C PHE A 304 4.31 -2.48 -2.44
N LEU A 305 3.57 -3.54 -2.11
CA LEU A 305 2.97 -3.72 -0.77
C LEU A 305 3.41 -5.06 -0.17
N THR A 306 3.64 -5.13 1.15
CA THR A 306 3.98 -6.41 1.79
C THR A 306 2.75 -7.28 2.04
N ALA A 307 1.62 -6.74 2.54
CA ALA A 307 0.49 -7.53 3.04
C ALA A 307 0.89 -8.59 4.10
N THR A 308 2.05 -8.41 4.73
CA THR A 308 2.64 -9.28 5.76
C THR A 308 3.56 -8.45 6.64
N PRO A 309 3.66 -8.76 7.95
CA PRO A 309 4.46 -8.00 8.91
C PRO A 309 5.97 -8.19 8.70
N ASP A 310 6.76 -7.38 9.40
CA ASP A 310 8.24 -7.36 9.38
C ASP A 310 8.82 -7.25 7.94
N PRO A 311 8.96 -6.04 7.36
CA PRO A 311 9.50 -5.86 6.02
C PRO A 311 10.87 -6.51 5.81
N SER A 312 11.68 -6.71 6.85
CA SER A 312 12.99 -7.37 6.70
C SER A 312 12.85 -8.88 6.43
N ARG A 313 11.73 -9.49 6.85
CA ARG A 313 11.35 -10.89 6.59
C ARG A 313 10.19 -11.02 5.58
N SER A 314 9.76 -9.90 4.99
CA SER A 314 8.65 -9.83 4.04
C SER A 314 9.08 -9.43 2.63
N VAL A 315 8.34 -9.96 1.65
CA VAL A 315 8.48 -9.62 0.23
C VAL A 315 7.52 -8.49 -0.12
N PHE A 316 8.01 -7.49 -0.82
CA PHE A 316 7.23 -6.43 -1.47
C PHE A 316 6.62 -6.96 -2.78
N LYS A 317 5.29 -7.03 -2.88
CA LYS A 317 4.57 -7.52 -4.07
C LYS A 317 4.13 -6.32 -4.93
N PRO A 318 4.41 -6.31 -6.25
CA PRO A 318 4.01 -5.21 -7.13
C PRO A 318 2.51 -5.24 -7.46
N PHE A 319 1.93 -4.05 -7.55
CA PHE A 319 0.59 -3.75 -8.00
C PHE A 319 0.65 -2.56 -8.97
N ILE A 320 -0.14 -2.62 -10.04
CA ILE A 320 -0.25 -1.57 -11.06
C ILE A 320 -1.73 -1.45 -11.43
N PHE A 321 -2.26 -0.22 -11.49
CA PHE A 321 -3.62 0.02 -11.97
C PHE A 321 -3.71 -0.29 -13.48
N GLY A 322 -4.74 -1.04 -13.89
CA GLY A 322 -4.89 -1.45 -15.29
C GLY A 322 -6.16 -2.27 -15.54
N ALA A 323 -6.41 -2.58 -16.81
CA ALA A 323 -7.56 -3.38 -17.21
C ALA A 323 -7.46 -4.82 -16.66
N GLY A 324 -8.56 -5.31 -16.05
CA GLY A 324 -8.62 -6.66 -15.49
C GLY A 324 -7.93 -6.84 -14.14
N VAL A 325 -7.52 -5.76 -13.46
CA VAL A 325 -7.09 -5.84 -12.05
C VAL A 325 -8.23 -6.41 -11.20
N ALA A 326 -7.89 -7.40 -10.38
CA ALA A 326 -8.80 -8.08 -9.48
C ALA A 326 -8.20 -8.17 -8.08
N GLN A 327 -9.05 -8.12 -7.06
CA GLN A 327 -8.66 -8.32 -5.68
C GLN A 327 -8.06 -9.72 -5.47
N ALA A 328 -6.89 -9.80 -4.86
CA ALA A 328 -6.29 -11.06 -4.46
C ALA A 328 -6.95 -11.57 -3.16
N PRO A 329 -7.64 -12.72 -3.14
CA PRO A 329 -8.34 -13.20 -1.94
C PRO A 329 -7.40 -13.65 -0.81
N GLN A 330 -6.12 -13.92 -1.10
CA GLN A 330 -5.15 -14.39 -0.11
C GLN A 330 -4.71 -13.29 0.88
N VAL A 331 -4.97 -12.02 0.55
CA VAL A 331 -4.64 -10.83 1.33
C VAL A 331 -5.86 -10.11 1.90
N LEU A 332 -7.03 -10.76 1.89
CA LEU A 332 -8.26 -10.29 2.53
C LEU A 332 -8.54 -11.05 3.83
N SER A 333 -8.90 -10.31 4.87
CA SER A 333 -9.34 -10.90 6.14
C SER A 333 -10.77 -11.44 6.08
N PRO A 334 -11.17 -12.37 6.98
CA PRO A 334 -12.56 -12.78 7.12
C PRO A 334 -13.46 -11.59 7.52
N THR A 335 -14.69 -11.57 7.01
CA THR A 335 -15.71 -10.57 7.35
C THR A 335 -16.67 -11.11 8.42
N PHE A 336 -16.89 -10.32 9.47
CA PHE A 336 -17.78 -10.67 10.60
C PHE A 336 -19.14 -9.95 10.55
N GLY A 337 -19.32 -9.01 9.62
CA GLY A 337 -20.60 -8.33 9.38
C GLY A 337 -21.06 -7.53 10.60
N ALA A 338 -22.32 -7.72 11.02
CA ALA A 338 -22.88 -7.08 12.20
C ALA A 338 -22.30 -7.60 13.54
N GLN A 339 -21.58 -8.72 13.52
CA GLN A 339 -20.92 -9.30 14.70
C GLN A 339 -19.44 -8.85 14.83
N ASP A 340 -18.96 -8.01 13.91
CA ASP A 340 -17.60 -7.47 14.01
C ASP A 340 -17.46 -6.60 15.29
N PRO A 341 -16.39 -6.77 16.09
CA PRO A 341 -16.13 -5.95 17.28
C PRO A 341 -16.11 -4.43 17.03
N VAL A 342 -15.84 -3.98 15.80
CA VAL A 342 -15.94 -2.57 15.40
C VAL A 342 -17.39 -2.10 15.23
N ARG A 343 -18.37 -3.00 15.12
CA ARG A 343 -19.80 -2.68 14.88
C ARG A 343 -20.69 -2.88 16.11
N THR A 344 -20.31 -3.73 17.06
CA THR A 344 -21.01 -3.90 18.34
C THR A 344 -20.71 -2.77 19.33
N LEU A 345 -21.69 -2.36 20.14
CA LEU A 345 -21.52 -1.35 21.19
C LEU A 345 -21.73 -1.95 22.61
N PRO A 346 -20.88 -1.63 23.60
CA PRO A 346 -19.61 -0.90 23.46
C PRO A 346 -18.61 -1.68 22.58
N ARG A 347 -17.71 -0.96 21.91
CA ARG A 347 -16.80 -1.56 20.91
C ARG A 347 -15.72 -2.43 21.56
N PHE A 348 -15.18 -3.36 20.77
CA PHE A 348 -13.97 -4.13 21.09
C PHE A 348 -14.02 -5.00 22.37
N GLN A 349 -15.22 -5.28 22.92
CA GLN A 349 -15.39 -6.19 24.08
C GLN A 349 -15.13 -7.66 23.74
N THR A 350 -15.04 -7.99 22.46
CA THR A 350 -14.72 -9.32 21.94
C THR A 350 -13.62 -9.19 20.89
N GLN A 351 -12.90 -10.28 20.64
CA GLN A 351 -11.86 -10.37 19.62
C GLN A 351 -12.23 -11.43 18.58
N VAL A 352 -11.73 -11.27 17.36
CA VAL A 352 -11.98 -12.17 16.22
C VAL A 352 -10.68 -12.49 15.48
N ASP A 353 -10.55 -13.70 14.92
CA ASP A 353 -9.35 -14.07 14.16
C ASP A 353 -9.37 -13.47 12.75
N ARG A 354 -8.74 -12.31 12.59
CA ARG A 354 -8.64 -11.60 11.31
C ARG A 354 -7.56 -12.13 10.36
N ARG A 355 -6.80 -13.17 10.72
CA ARG A 355 -5.62 -13.59 9.94
C ARG A 355 -6.00 -14.20 8.58
N HIS A 356 -5.68 -13.49 7.51
CA HIS A 356 -5.85 -13.95 6.13
C HIS A 356 -4.84 -15.05 5.74
N ILE A 357 -5.05 -15.67 4.58
CA ILE A 357 -4.29 -16.85 4.11
C ILE A 357 -2.79 -16.55 4.04
N LEU A 358 -2.40 -15.43 3.42
CA LEU A 358 -0.99 -15.04 3.30
C LEU A 358 -0.35 -14.75 4.67
N TYR A 359 -1.06 -14.09 5.60
CA TYR A 359 -0.57 -13.81 6.94
C TYR A 359 -0.29 -15.11 7.72
N ARG A 360 -1.23 -16.07 7.68
CA ARG A 360 -1.04 -17.40 8.30
C ARG A 360 0.13 -18.16 7.69
N GLY A 361 0.27 -18.14 6.37
CA GLY A 361 1.41 -18.74 5.66
C GLY A 361 2.75 -18.10 6.02
N HIS A 362 2.78 -16.77 6.17
CA HIS A 362 3.95 -16.03 6.63
C HIS A 362 4.31 -16.39 8.08
N GLN A 363 3.37 -16.37 9.02
CA GLN A 363 3.61 -16.80 10.41
C GLN A 363 4.20 -18.23 10.48
N ALA A 364 3.65 -19.17 9.72
CA ALA A 364 4.17 -20.54 9.65
C ALA A 364 5.60 -20.59 9.11
N ALA A 365 5.92 -19.81 8.08
CA ALA A 365 7.28 -19.72 7.55
C ALA A 365 8.27 -19.10 8.55
N LEU A 366 7.87 -18.05 9.29
CA LEU A 366 8.71 -17.46 10.33
C LEU A 366 9.02 -18.47 11.44
N GLY A 367 8.01 -19.22 11.89
CA GLY A 367 8.16 -20.24 12.93
C GLY A 367 9.10 -21.38 12.52
N LEU A 368 9.06 -21.81 11.26
CA LEU A 368 10.02 -22.79 10.72
C LEU A 368 11.45 -22.24 10.70
N MET A 369 11.64 -20.99 10.24
CA MET A 369 12.96 -20.34 10.26
C MET A 369 13.54 -20.18 11.67
N GLU A 370 12.68 -20.05 12.69
CA GLU A 370 13.08 -19.93 14.10
C GLU A 370 13.35 -21.30 14.73
N SER A 371 12.58 -22.34 14.39
CA SER A 371 12.84 -23.72 14.86
C SER A 371 14.10 -24.32 14.26
N ASP A 372 14.40 -24.01 12.99
CA ASP A 372 15.58 -24.50 12.28
C ASP A 372 16.89 -23.85 12.77
N GLN A 373 16.82 -22.83 13.64
CA GLN A 373 18.00 -22.23 14.29
C GLN A 373 18.38 -22.87 15.64
N VAL A 374 17.81 -24.03 15.98
CA VAL A 374 18.24 -24.80 17.17
C VAL A 374 19.44 -25.70 16.86
N SER A 375 20.58 -25.31 17.46
CA SER A 375 21.88 -26.01 17.58
C SER A 375 22.90 -25.84 16.43
N PRO A 376 23.98 -25.06 16.67
CA PRO A 376 25.25 -25.18 15.95
C PRO A 376 26.16 -26.20 16.66
N ARG A 377 25.77 -27.48 16.66
CA ARG A 377 26.64 -28.63 16.94
C ARG A 377 26.24 -29.80 16.04
N GLU A 378 27.20 -30.67 15.73
CA GLU A 378 27.01 -31.89 14.90
C GLU A 378 26.83 -31.69 13.39
N TRP A 379 27.64 -30.83 12.77
CA TRP A 379 28.27 -31.19 11.48
C TRP A 379 29.78 -31.00 11.59
N GLY A 380 30.50 -32.11 11.79
CA GLY A 380 31.95 -32.12 11.77
C GLY A 380 32.46 -31.94 10.34
N TYR A 381 33.41 -31.03 10.15
CA TYR A 381 34.19 -30.97 8.92
C TYR A 381 35.13 -32.17 8.83
N PRO A 382 35.12 -32.94 7.72
CA PRO A 382 36.32 -33.57 7.21
C PRO A 382 37.13 -32.52 6.42
N ASP A 383 38.42 -32.43 6.72
CA ASP A 383 39.35 -31.53 6.04
C ASP A 383 39.55 -31.87 4.55
N GLY A 384 39.82 -30.83 3.77
CA GLY A 384 40.72 -30.89 2.61
C GLY A 384 40.18 -31.45 1.29
N MET A 385 39.94 -30.56 0.32
CA MET A 385 40.81 -30.50 -0.87
C MET A 385 40.69 -29.18 -1.63
N ILE A 386 41.84 -28.58 -1.94
CA ILE A 386 41.98 -27.43 -2.83
C ILE A 386 42.20 -27.96 -4.25
N ASP A 387 41.43 -27.51 -5.23
CA ASP A 387 42.00 -27.30 -6.58
C ASP A 387 41.34 -26.14 -7.34
N SER A 388 42.15 -25.54 -8.20
CA SER A 388 41.96 -24.35 -9.01
C SER A 388 41.41 -24.67 -10.41
N GLY A 389 40.52 -23.83 -10.97
CA GLY A 389 39.67 -24.29 -12.09
C GLY A 389 39.11 -23.27 -13.10
N LYS A 390 39.84 -22.21 -13.45
CA LYS A 390 39.69 -21.37 -14.69
C LYS A 390 38.32 -20.74 -15.05
N MET A 391 38.34 -19.41 -15.22
CA MET A 391 37.34 -18.61 -15.94
C MET A 391 37.17 -19.02 -17.42
N ARG A 392 35.96 -18.81 -17.96
CA ARG A 392 35.72 -18.46 -19.39
C ARG A 392 34.35 -17.76 -19.56
N GLU A 393 34.34 -16.54 -20.08
CA GLU A 393 33.15 -15.86 -20.65
C GLU A 393 33.17 -15.96 -22.21
N PRO A 394 32.35 -15.20 -23.00
CA PRO A 394 31.00 -15.63 -23.36
C PRO A 394 30.73 -15.65 -24.88
N GLY A 395 29.74 -16.44 -25.32
CA GLY A 395 29.31 -16.49 -26.73
C GLY A 395 28.13 -15.54 -27.04
N ARG A 396 28.29 -14.64 -28.01
CA ARG A 396 27.20 -13.78 -28.56
C ARG A 396 26.43 -14.50 -29.66
N GLY A 397 25.13 -14.19 -29.83
CA GLY A 397 24.35 -14.65 -30.99
C GLY A 397 22.97 -14.00 -31.19
N GLY A 398 22.86 -13.12 -32.19
CA GLY A 398 21.73 -13.02 -33.14
C GLY A 398 20.28 -12.70 -32.69
N TYR A 399 19.81 -11.52 -33.09
CA TYR A 399 18.40 -11.21 -33.43
C TYR A 399 17.84 -12.21 -34.50
N SER A 400 16.53 -12.39 -34.78
CA SER A 400 15.32 -11.57 -34.57
C SER A 400 14.03 -12.39 -34.81
N ARG A 401 12.90 -12.06 -34.15
CA ARG A 401 11.59 -11.87 -34.82
C ARG A 401 10.52 -11.28 -33.89
N ALA A 402 9.73 -10.35 -34.42
CA ALA A 402 8.67 -9.66 -33.70
C ALA A 402 7.30 -10.32 -33.89
N GLY A 403 6.41 -10.10 -32.93
CA GLY A 403 5.02 -10.55 -32.88
C GLY A 403 4.49 -10.41 -31.46
N GLU A 404 3.58 -9.46 -31.24
CA GLU A 404 2.77 -9.29 -30.01
C GLU A 404 3.54 -9.31 -28.67
N ARG A 405 4.32 -8.25 -28.39
CA ARG A 405 5.01 -8.08 -27.08
C ARG A 405 5.02 -6.68 -26.44
N SER A 406 4.41 -5.65 -27.05
CA SER A 406 4.65 -4.23 -26.66
C SER A 406 4.50 -3.97 -25.16
N SER A 407 3.29 -4.20 -24.60
CA SER A 407 2.99 -3.87 -23.21
C SER A 407 3.84 -4.63 -22.19
N SER A 408 4.06 -5.93 -22.40
CA SER A 408 4.86 -6.73 -21.47
C SER A 408 6.35 -6.36 -21.51
N LEU A 409 6.90 -6.08 -22.69
CA LEU A 409 8.32 -5.75 -22.84
C LEU A 409 8.64 -4.36 -22.27
N GLU A 410 7.75 -3.39 -22.43
CA GLU A 410 7.82 -2.07 -21.81
C GLU A 410 7.81 -2.18 -20.28
N ILE A 411 6.88 -2.93 -19.69
CA ILE A 411 6.84 -3.21 -18.25
C ILE A 411 8.16 -3.86 -17.77
N TRP A 412 8.72 -4.83 -18.51
CA TRP A 412 9.99 -5.46 -18.14
C TRP A 412 11.22 -4.56 -18.27
N GLN A 413 11.23 -3.59 -19.19
CA GLN A 413 12.29 -2.59 -19.29
C GLN A 413 12.14 -1.53 -18.20
N LEU A 414 10.91 -1.10 -17.91
CA LEU A 414 10.58 -0.21 -16.79
C LEU A 414 11.03 -0.82 -15.45
N LEU A 415 10.68 -2.09 -15.19
CA LEU A 415 11.13 -2.84 -14.02
C LEU A 415 12.66 -2.93 -13.92
N ARG A 416 13.39 -3.03 -15.04
CA ARG A 416 14.87 -3.03 -15.04
C ARG A 416 15.50 -1.67 -14.77
N GLY A 417 14.83 -0.58 -15.16
CA GLY A 417 15.26 0.78 -14.84
C GLY A 417 14.94 1.16 -13.38
N ILE A 418 13.80 0.71 -12.88
CA ILE A 418 13.29 1.08 -11.55
C ILE A 418 13.88 0.21 -10.42
N LEU A 419 14.15 -1.08 -10.65
CA LEU A 419 14.50 -2.03 -9.57
C LEU A 419 16.00 -2.19 -9.26
N GLY A 420 16.86 -1.33 -9.81
CA GLY A 420 18.31 -1.55 -9.78
C GLY A 420 18.70 -2.90 -10.42
N ARG A 421 19.94 -3.35 -10.21
CA ARG A 421 20.48 -4.54 -10.92
C ARG A 421 20.20 -5.89 -10.24
N SER A 422 19.57 -5.96 -9.07
CA SER A 422 19.69 -7.12 -8.16
C SER A 422 18.49 -8.09 -8.09
N LEU A 423 17.30 -7.74 -8.58
CA LEU A 423 16.09 -8.57 -8.36
C LEU A 423 15.91 -9.79 -9.29
N PHE A 424 16.85 -10.08 -10.20
CA PHE A 424 16.79 -11.25 -11.09
C PHE A 424 17.36 -12.54 -10.48
N SER A 425 16.89 -12.90 -9.28
CA SER A 425 16.94 -14.31 -8.83
C SER A 425 15.66 -15.02 -9.31
N PRO A 426 15.74 -16.21 -9.97
CA PRO A 426 14.57 -16.87 -10.57
C PRO A 426 13.41 -17.23 -9.63
N ALA A 427 13.56 -17.07 -8.32
CA ALA A 427 12.55 -17.38 -7.31
C ALA A 427 11.47 -16.29 -7.10
N CYS A 428 11.73 -15.02 -7.47
CA CYS A 428 10.83 -13.91 -7.07
C CYS A 428 9.65 -13.62 -8.00
N VAL A 429 9.66 -14.04 -9.28
CA VAL A 429 8.59 -13.68 -10.24
C VAL A 429 7.78 -14.89 -10.69
N ARG A 430 6.82 -15.31 -9.86
CA ARG A 430 5.88 -16.39 -10.20
C ARG A 430 4.50 -16.31 -9.52
N TRP A 431 3.93 -15.11 -9.43
CA TRP A 431 2.69 -14.86 -8.67
C TRP A 431 1.56 -14.11 -9.39
N TYR A 432 1.53 -14.09 -10.74
CA TYR A 432 0.34 -13.64 -11.49
C TYR A 432 0.10 -14.47 -12.76
N SER A 433 -0.95 -15.30 -12.76
CA SER A 433 -1.59 -15.92 -13.94
C SER A 433 -3.01 -16.39 -13.58
N VAL A 434 -4.00 -16.04 -14.42
CA VAL A 434 -5.43 -16.34 -14.21
C VAL A 434 -5.77 -17.78 -14.69
N PRO A 435 -6.60 -18.56 -13.96
CA PRO A 435 -7.06 -19.88 -14.40
C PRO A 435 -8.46 -19.84 -15.06
N PRO A 436 -8.74 -20.69 -16.07
CA PRO A 436 -10.09 -21.07 -16.45
C PRO A 436 -10.54 -22.36 -15.75
N SER A 437 -11.85 -22.47 -15.48
CA SER A 437 -12.55 -23.61 -14.87
C SER A 437 -13.77 -24.00 -15.73
N PRO A 438 -14.52 -25.10 -15.50
CA PRO A 438 -14.31 -26.23 -14.58
C PRO A 438 -14.45 -27.64 -15.26
N GLY A 439 -14.07 -28.70 -14.54
CA GLY A 439 -14.40 -30.09 -14.92
C GLY A 439 -13.64 -31.11 -14.09
N GLY A 440 -14.23 -31.60 -12.99
CA GLY A 440 -13.45 -32.26 -11.91
C GLY A 440 -13.60 -33.77 -11.77
N LYS A 441 -12.65 -34.38 -11.04
CA LYS A 441 -12.87 -35.25 -9.88
C LYS A 441 -11.55 -35.50 -9.12
N PHE A 442 -11.63 -35.63 -7.80
CA PHE A 442 -10.49 -35.82 -6.88
C PHE A 442 -9.88 -37.24 -6.97
N VAL A 443 -8.54 -37.35 -6.93
CA VAL A 443 -7.78 -38.26 -6.03
C VAL A 443 -6.43 -37.60 -5.69
N LEU A 444 -5.98 -37.80 -4.44
CA LEU A 444 -4.79 -37.26 -3.79
C LEU A 444 -3.48 -37.99 -4.17
N HIS A 445 -2.49 -37.33 -4.80
CA HIS A 445 -1.03 -37.55 -4.53
C HIS A 445 -0.08 -36.61 -5.32
N ARG A 446 1.05 -36.25 -4.69
CA ARG A 446 2.31 -35.67 -5.23
C ARG A 446 2.23 -34.46 -6.18
N LEU A 447 2.55 -33.28 -5.64
CA LEU A 447 2.98 -32.09 -6.38
C LEU A 447 4.47 -32.19 -6.77
N ILE A 448 4.77 -32.47 -8.05
CA ILE A 448 5.91 -31.96 -8.86
C ILE A 448 5.88 -32.61 -10.27
N SER A 449 6.24 -31.81 -11.28
CA SER A 449 6.53 -32.13 -12.70
C SER A 449 5.44 -32.68 -13.66
N THR A 450 5.11 -31.84 -14.66
CA THR A 450 4.63 -32.16 -16.04
C THR A 450 3.23 -32.78 -16.19
N PHE A 451 2.37 -32.52 -17.18
CA PHE A 451 2.42 -32.16 -18.63
C PHE A 451 1.03 -31.53 -19.03
N PRO A 452 0.65 -31.30 -20.31
CA PRO A 452 1.39 -31.11 -21.57
C PRO A 452 1.05 -29.81 -22.34
N TRP A 453 1.90 -29.41 -23.30
CA TRP A 453 1.45 -28.69 -24.50
C TRP A 453 1.35 -29.66 -25.68
N GLY A 454 0.42 -29.40 -26.60
CA GLY A 454 0.32 -30.14 -27.87
C GLY A 454 1.53 -29.90 -28.78
N ARG A 455 1.86 -30.92 -29.61
CA ARG A 455 3.04 -30.94 -30.48
C ARG A 455 3.05 -29.84 -31.54
N ILE A 456 4.25 -29.29 -31.82
CA ILE A 456 4.62 -28.77 -33.14
C ILE A 456 6.00 -29.33 -33.50
N GLY A 457 6.16 -29.83 -34.73
CA GLY A 457 7.45 -29.96 -35.41
C GLY A 457 8.44 -31.01 -34.89
N GLY A 458 8.23 -32.29 -35.20
CA GLY A 458 9.31 -33.28 -35.12
C GLY A 458 10.24 -33.19 -36.32
N SER A 459 11.55 -33.03 -36.08
CA SER A 459 12.58 -33.37 -37.07
C SER A 459 13.38 -34.57 -36.55
N SER A 460 13.05 -35.75 -37.07
CA SER A 460 13.82 -36.97 -36.85
C SER A 460 14.14 -37.60 -38.19
N SER A 461 15.42 -37.71 -38.48
CA SER A 461 15.95 -38.59 -39.51
C SER A 461 15.52 -40.04 -39.25
N GLY A 462 15.01 -40.72 -40.27
CA GLY A 462 14.55 -42.11 -40.15
C GLY A 462 13.92 -42.57 -41.46
N LYS A 463 14.49 -43.62 -42.06
CA LYS A 463 14.06 -44.18 -43.36
C LYS A 463 12.75 -44.98 -43.23
N ASN A 464 12.14 -45.23 -44.38
CA ASN A 464 11.05 -46.18 -44.66
C ASN A 464 9.62 -45.69 -44.30
N SER A 465 8.57 -46.00 -45.08
CA SER A 465 8.49 -46.38 -46.51
C SER A 465 7.02 -46.41 -46.97
N TRP A 466 6.79 -46.13 -48.27
CA TRP A 466 5.64 -46.58 -49.09
C TRP A 466 4.23 -45.96 -48.93
N ILE A 467 3.76 -45.51 -50.11
CA ILE A 467 2.40 -45.59 -50.70
C ILE A 467 1.39 -44.44 -50.45
N TRP A 468 0.89 -43.96 -51.59
CA TRP A 468 -0.17 -42.97 -51.77
C TRP A 468 -1.58 -43.56 -51.63
N SER A 469 -2.56 -42.72 -51.28
CA SER A 469 -3.87 -42.75 -51.96
C SER A 469 -4.57 -41.39 -51.90
N ARG A 470 -5.25 -41.02 -52.99
CA ARG A 470 -6.12 -39.83 -53.11
C ARG A 470 -7.58 -40.27 -53.17
N LYS A 471 -8.48 -39.50 -52.53
CA LYS A 471 -9.82 -39.05 -52.99
C LYS A 471 -10.51 -38.36 -51.79
N ALA A 472 -11.24 -37.23 -51.82
CA ALA A 472 -11.82 -36.33 -52.82
C ALA A 472 -13.35 -36.23 -52.62
N SER A 473 -13.90 -34.99 -52.61
CA SER A 473 -15.33 -34.62 -52.81
C SER A 473 -16.37 -35.13 -51.79
N ARG A 474 -17.51 -34.46 -51.50
CA ARG A 474 -18.11 -33.16 -51.91
C ARG A 474 -19.17 -32.72 -50.83
N PRO A 475 -19.78 -31.51 -50.90
CA PRO A 475 -20.66 -30.96 -49.85
C PRO A 475 -22.17 -30.93 -50.18
N TYR A 476 -22.99 -30.71 -49.15
CA TYR A 476 -24.37 -30.16 -49.10
C TYR A 476 -24.49 -29.39 -47.76
N GLY A 477 -25.18 -28.26 -47.54
CA GLY A 477 -26.51 -27.81 -47.98
C GLY A 477 -27.57 -28.31 -46.96
N GLY A 478 -28.39 -27.51 -46.25
CA GLY A 478 -28.62 -26.06 -46.17
C GLY A 478 -29.76 -25.74 -45.16
N CYS A 479 -30.40 -24.57 -45.29
CA CYS A 479 -31.67 -24.12 -44.65
C CYS A 479 -31.64 -23.45 -43.24
N TRP A 480 -32.19 -22.22 -43.22
CA TRP A 480 -32.79 -21.52 -42.06
C TRP A 480 -34.26 -21.96 -41.88
N PRO A 481 -34.97 -21.52 -40.81
CA PRO A 481 -35.84 -20.35 -40.96
C PRO A 481 -35.83 -19.38 -39.75
N ALA A 482 -36.45 -18.20 -39.92
CA ALA A 482 -36.65 -17.18 -38.89
C ALA A 482 -38.12 -16.71 -38.85
N SER A 483 -38.60 -16.29 -37.68
CA SER A 483 -39.83 -15.47 -37.53
C SER A 483 -39.95 -14.88 -36.11
N GLY A 484 -40.18 -13.57 -35.99
CA GLY A 484 -40.60 -12.89 -34.75
C GLY A 484 -42.11 -13.04 -34.48
N PRO A 485 -42.74 -12.23 -33.58
CA PRO A 485 -42.76 -10.76 -33.76
C PRO A 485 -42.77 -9.88 -32.48
N HIS A 486 -42.79 -8.56 -32.71
CA HIS A 486 -43.03 -7.42 -31.79
C HIS A 486 -44.14 -6.54 -32.43
N PRO A 487 -44.66 -5.43 -31.84
CA PRO A 487 -44.73 -4.99 -30.44
C PRO A 487 -46.16 -4.48 -30.06
N SER A 488 -46.33 -3.82 -28.90
CA SER A 488 -47.47 -2.92 -28.64
C SER A 488 -47.04 -1.60 -27.98
N ARG A 489 -47.66 -0.48 -28.39
CA ARG A 489 -47.48 0.88 -27.83
C ARG A 489 -48.72 1.27 -27.01
N ASN A 490 -48.57 2.24 -26.10
CA ASN A 490 -49.63 3.23 -25.81
C ASN A 490 -49.07 4.55 -25.23
N TRP A 491 -49.82 5.64 -25.39
CA TRP A 491 -49.63 6.95 -24.73
C TRP A 491 -50.64 7.08 -23.55
N ALA A 492 -50.66 8.09 -22.67
CA ALA A 492 -49.95 9.37 -22.54
C ALA A 492 -49.58 9.59 -21.03
N ALA A 493 -49.30 10.75 -20.41
CA ALA A 493 -49.31 12.17 -20.79
C ALA A 493 -48.35 13.01 -19.88
N SER A 494 -48.41 14.34 -20.00
CA SER A 494 -47.76 15.36 -19.16
C SER A 494 -48.55 15.79 -17.91
N SER A 495 -47.87 16.12 -16.79
CA SER A 495 -47.84 17.48 -16.21
C SER A 495 -47.18 17.60 -14.81
N ARG A 496 -46.41 18.68 -14.65
CA ARG A 496 -46.11 19.45 -13.41
C ARG A 496 -46.49 20.92 -13.75
N PRO A 497 -46.55 21.89 -12.80
CA PRO A 497 -46.23 21.82 -11.37
C PRO A 497 -47.31 22.42 -10.43
N SER A 498 -47.13 22.18 -9.13
CA SER A 498 -47.35 23.13 -8.03
C SER A 498 -46.48 22.71 -6.86
#